data_AF-A0A1S4BQI9-F1
#
_entry.id   AF-A0A1S4BQI9-F1
#
_cell.length_a   1.000
_cell.length_b   1.000
_cell.length_c   1.000
_cell.angle_alpha   90.00
_cell.angle_beta   90.00
_cell.angle_gamma   90.00
#
_symmetry.space_group_name_H-M   'P 1'
#
loop_
_entity.id
_entity.type
_entity.pdbx_description
1 polymer ?
#
loop_
_entity_poly.entity_id
_entity_poly.type
_entity_poly.pdbx_seq_one_letter_code
_entity_poly.pdbx_strand_id
1 'polypeptide(L)'
;MGLKGKLTASVEVECGGHLFHDLYQNNPHQLCTISPSGKDTTVKEVIEAIDPQKKSITWKVIEGDLLELYNSFTIITSCEQQWTTWTLVYDKKTKDIPEPIALLGCALDMTKDIEGHLLKK
;
A
#
# COMPACT_ATOMS: atom_id res chain seq x y z
N MET A 1 0.74 0.11 -25.69
CA MET A 1 0.49 -1.12 -24.91
C MET A 1 1.09 -0.90 -23.54
N GLY A 2 0.27 -0.82 -22.50
CA GLY A 2 0.74 -0.65 -21.12
C GLY A 2 1.52 -1.88 -20.64
N LEU A 3 2.47 -1.66 -19.74
CA LEU A 3 3.32 -2.69 -19.14
C LEU A 3 2.77 -2.98 -17.75
N LYS A 4 1.72 -3.80 -17.72
CA LYS A 4 1.04 -4.19 -16.48
C LYS A 4 1.93 -5.08 -15.63
N GLY A 5 2.01 -4.77 -14.35
CA GLY A 5 2.74 -5.53 -13.33
C GLY A 5 1.89 -5.72 -12.07
N LYS A 6 2.30 -6.71 -11.26
CA LYS A 6 1.70 -6.99 -9.95
C LYS A 6 2.79 -7.45 -8.99
N LEU A 7 2.88 -6.83 -7.83
CA LEU A 7 3.69 -7.30 -6.71
C LEU A 7 2.79 -7.62 -5.52
N THR A 8 3.10 -8.69 -4.80
CA THR A 8 2.37 -9.09 -3.59
C THR A 8 3.38 -9.51 -2.54
N ALA A 9 3.18 -9.06 -1.31
CA ALA A 9 3.91 -9.54 -0.15
C ALA A 9 3.00 -9.58 1.08
N SER A 10 3.32 -10.49 2.00
CA SER A 10 2.56 -10.70 3.22
C SER A 10 3.50 -10.67 4.41
N VAL A 11 3.02 -10.14 5.52
CA VAL A 11 3.70 -10.13 6.81
C VAL A 11 2.77 -10.72 7.86
N GLU A 12 3.35 -11.51 8.75
CA GLU A 12 2.64 -12.04 9.92
C GLU A 12 2.42 -10.89 10.90
N VAL A 13 1.16 -10.53 11.10
CA VAL A 13 0.68 -9.49 12.00
C VAL A 13 -0.65 -9.94 12.59
N GLU A 14 -0.79 -9.91 13.91
CA GLU A 14 -2.03 -10.34 14.57
C GLU A 14 -3.18 -9.42 14.17
N CYS A 15 -4.06 -9.93 13.30
CA CYS A 15 -5.09 -9.11 12.68
C CYS A 15 -6.29 -8.91 13.59
N GLY A 16 -6.14 -8.06 14.61
CA GLY A 16 -7.30 -7.51 15.28
C GLY A 16 -8.03 -6.55 14.34
N GLY A 17 -9.36 -6.50 14.42
CA GLY A 17 -10.18 -5.58 13.60
C GLY A 17 -9.81 -4.09 13.73
N HIS A 18 -9.01 -3.74 14.74
CA HIS A 18 -8.45 -2.41 14.96
C HIS A 18 -7.40 -2.00 13.92
N LEU A 19 -6.60 -2.93 13.37
CA LEU A 19 -5.60 -2.62 12.33
C LEU A 19 -6.24 -1.98 11.09
N PHE A 20 -7.41 -2.48 10.66
CA PHE A 20 -8.16 -1.89 9.54
C PHE A 20 -8.69 -0.51 9.86
N HIS A 21 -9.18 -0.33 11.08
CA HIS A 21 -9.71 0.93 11.53
C HIS A 21 -8.61 1.99 11.65
N ASP A 22 -7.42 1.61 12.15
CA ASP A 22 -6.27 2.49 12.27
C ASP A 22 -5.64 2.81 10.91
N LEU A 23 -5.54 1.83 9.99
CA LEU A 23 -5.16 2.08 8.60
C LEU A 23 -6.14 3.03 7.90
N TYR A 24 -7.44 2.96 8.24
CA TYR A 24 -8.47 3.83 7.71
C TYR A 24 -8.45 5.25 8.34
N GLN A 25 -8.15 5.36 9.64
CA GLN A 25 -8.22 6.62 10.39
C GLN A 25 -6.92 7.43 10.42
N ASN A 26 -5.74 6.78 10.42
CA ASN A 26 -4.45 7.46 10.58
C ASN A 26 -3.90 8.10 9.29
N ASN A 27 -4.78 8.41 8.34
CA ASN A 27 -4.54 9.11 7.07
C ASN A 27 -3.98 8.25 5.91
N PRO A 28 -4.75 8.08 4.82
CA PRO A 28 -4.24 7.56 3.53
C PRO A 28 -3.21 8.48 2.86
N HIS A 29 -3.00 9.71 3.36
CA HIS A 29 -2.15 10.72 2.73
C HIS A 29 -0.65 10.66 3.07
N GLN A 30 -0.22 9.72 3.93
CA GLN A 30 1.20 9.59 4.31
C GLN A 30 1.83 8.27 3.89
N LEU A 31 1.20 7.56 2.94
CA LEU A 31 1.43 6.14 2.75
C LEU A 31 2.85 5.74 2.34
N CYS A 32 3.74 6.65 1.97
CA CYS A 32 5.20 6.45 2.04
C CYS A 32 5.92 7.78 1.76
N THR A 33 6.49 8.43 2.77
CA THR A 33 7.63 9.33 2.57
C THR A 33 8.88 8.49 2.28
N ILE A 34 8.85 7.60 1.28
CA ILE A 34 9.98 6.69 1.04
C ILE A 34 10.40 6.78 -0.42
N SER A 35 11.20 7.81 -0.66
CA SER A 35 12.40 7.61 -1.45
C SER A 35 13.57 7.38 -0.47
N PRO A 36 14.46 6.41 -0.70
CA PRO A 36 15.73 6.31 0.04
C PRO A 36 16.64 7.55 -0.14
N SER A 37 16.20 8.52 -0.95
CA SER A 37 16.86 9.79 -1.23
C SER A 37 16.26 11.01 -0.50
N GLY A 38 15.27 10.82 0.40
CA GLY A 38 14.72 11.92 1.20
C GLY A 38 13.88 12.94 0.41
N LYS A 39 13.43 12.58 -0.80
CA LYS A 39 12.41 13.34 -1.53
C LYS A 39 11.02 12.92 -1.08
N ASP A 40 10.27 13.89 -0.58
CA ASP A 40 8.84 13.77 -0.33
C ASP A 40 8.15 13.33 -1.63
N THR A 41 7.46 12.20 -1.57
CA THR A 41 6.65 11.69 -2.68
C THR A 41 5.20 11.95 -2.33
N THR A 42 4.53 12.79 -3.10
CA THR A 42 3.12 13.12 -2.88
C THR A 42 2.26 12.12 -3.63
N VAL A 43 1.36 11.45 -2.90
CA VAL A 43 0.40 10.51 -3.48
C VAL A 43 -0.98 10.86 -2.96
N LYS A 44 -1.93 11.00 -3.88
CA LYS A 44 -3.35 11.15 -3.56
C LYS A 44 -4.06 9.90 -4.05
N GLU A 45 -4.70 9.24 -3.11
CA GLU A 45 -5.44 8.02 -3.35
C GLU A 45 -6.88 8.14 -2.85
N VAL A 46 -7.73 7.32 -3.43
CA VAL A 46 -9.13 7.18 -3.03
C VAL A 46 -9.43 5.71 -2.81
N ILE A 47 -10.33 5.42 -1.87
CA ILE A 47 -10.83 4.06 -1.69
C ILE A 47 -11.72 3.73 -2.88
N GLU A 48 -11.31 2.76 -3.68
CA GLU A 48 -12.08 2.26 -4.82
C GLU A 48 -13.06 1.16 -4.39
N ALA A 49 -12.67 0.32 -3.42
CA ALA A 49 -13.53 -0.74 -2.91
C ALA A 49 -13.17 -1.13 -1.46
N ILE A 50 -14.17 -1.62 -0.74
CA ILE A 50 -14.02 -2.29 0.56
C ILE A 50 -14.77 -3.62 0.46
N ASP A 51 -14.09 -4.72 0.77
CA ASP A 51 -14.65 -6.07 0.82
C ASP A 51 -14.58 -6.58 2.28
N PRO A 52 -15.69 -6.47 3.05
CA PRO A 52 -15.71 -6.92 4.44
C PRO A 52 -15.51 -8.43 4.60
N GLN A 53 -15.91 -9.25 3.61
CA GLN A 53 -15.77 -10.71 3.70
C GLN A 53 -14.32 -11.13 3.57
N LYS A 54 -13.59 -10.52 2.64
CA LYS A 54 -12.14 -10.74 2.47
C LYS A 54 -11.30 -9.91 3.42
N LYS A 55 -11.93 -9.07 4.24
CA LYS A 55 -11.27 -8.03 5.04
C LYS A 55 -10.23 -7.31 4.18
N SER A 56 -10.69 -6.73 3.08
CA SER A 56 -9.81 -6.12 2.09
C SER A 56 -10.27 -4.73 1.71
N ILE A 57 -9.31 -3.87 1.43
CA ILE A 57 -9.54 -2.51 0.95
C ILE A 57 -8.67 -2.33 -0.30
N THR A 58 -9.23 -1.66 -1.29
CA THR A 58 -8.57 -1.28 -2.53
C THR A 58 -8.49 0.23 -2.60
N TRP A 59 -7.29 0.76 -2.73
CA TRP A 59 -7.00 2.16 -2.96
C TRP A 59 -6.51 2.35 -4.38
N LYS A 60 -6.95 3.44 -4.99
CA LYS A 60 -6.54 3.84 -6.33
C LYS A 60 -5.84 5.19 -6.25
N VAL A 61 -4.64 5.24 -6.80
CA VAL A 61 -3.91 6.50 -6.95
C VAL A 61 -4.56 7.31 -8.07
N ILE A 62 -4.96 8.53 -7.76
CA ILE A 62 -5.63 9.45 -8.70
C ILE A 62 -4.77 10.66 -9.04
N GLU A 63 -3.84 11.06 -8.17
CA GLU A 63 -2.89 12.16 -8.40
C GLU A 63 -1.57 11.86 -7.66
N GLY A 64 -0.47 12.49 -8.09
CA GLY A 64 0.82 12.40 -7.42
C GLY A 64 1.95 11.81 -8.27
N ASP A 65 3.14 11.77 -7.68
CA ASP A 65 4.40 11.45 -8.37
C ASP A 65 4.40 10.02 -8.96
N LEU A 66 3.65 9.10 -8.35
CA LEU A 66 3.49 7.75 -8.89
C LEU A 66 2.86 7.76 -10.29
N LEU A 67 1.93 8.67 -10.58
CA LEU A 67 1.32 8.76 -11.90
C LEU A 67 2.22 9.43 -12.94
N GLU A 68 3.37 9.98 -12.55
CA GLU A 68 4.41 10.40 -13.49
C GLU A 68 5.14 9.18 -14.09
N LEU A 69 5.31 8.12 -13.30
CA LEU A 69 6.04 6.90 -13.66
C LEU A 69 5.10 5.77 -14.17
N TYR A 70 3.90 5.70 -13.62
CA TYR A 70 2.91 4.65 -13.91
C TYR A 70 1.65 5.27 -14.55
N ASN A 71 1.08 4.64 -15.57
CA ASN A 71 -0.22 5.01 -16.15
C ASN A 71 -1.38 4.78 -15.17
N SER A 72 -1.26 3.75 -14.34
CA SER A 72 -2.22 3.45 -13.27
C SER A 72 -1.50 2.79 -12.11
N PHE A 73 -1.98 3.05 -10.89
CA PHE A 73 -1.45 2.43 -9.68
C PHE A 73 -2.57 2.17 -8.69
N THR A 74 -2.68 0.92 -8.25
CA THR A 74 -3.71 0.43 -7.33
C THR A 74 -3.01 -0.34 -6.22
N ILE A 75 -3.40 -0.05 -4.98
CA ILE A 75 -2.90 -0.69 -3.78
C ILE A 75 -4.06 -1.48 -3.20
N ILE A 76 -3.81 -2.72 -2.81
CA ILE A 76 -4.80 -3.61 -2.22
C ILE A 76 -4.19 -4.16 -0.94
N THR A 77 -4.90 -4.02 0.16
CA THR A 77 -4.53 -4.61 1.44
C THR A 77 -5.63 -5.58 1.81
N SER A 78 -5.25 -6.76 2.26
CA SER A 78 -6.17 -7.76 2.75
C SER A 78 -5.59 -8.41 3.99
N CYS A 79 -6.46 -8.84 4.89
CA CYS A 79 -6.02 -9.54 6.07
C CYS A 79 -6.74 -10.87 6.26
N GLU A 80 -5.95 -11.91 6.44
CA GLU A 80 -6.42 -13.27 6.63
C GLU A 80 -5.72 -13.87 7.85
N GLN A 81 -6.50 -14.24 8.87
CA GLN A 81 -5.99 -14.78 10.13
C GLN A 81 -4.94 -13.86 10.77
N GLN A 82 -3.67 -14.25 10.76
CA GLN A 82 -2.52 -13.52 11.30
C GLN A 82 -1.64 -12.93 10.19
N TRP A 83 -2.16 -12.78 8.97
CA TRP A 83 -1.38 -12.29 7.83
C TRP A 83 -2.02 -11.05 7.23
N THR A 84 -1.25 -9.97 7.20
CA THR A 84 -1.58 -8.79 6.38
C THR A 84 -0.85 -8.89 5.06
N THR A 85 -1.60 -8.82 3.97
CA THR A 85 -1.11 -8.92 2.60
C THR A 85 -1.28 -7.60 1.88
N TRP A 86 -0.20 -7.10 1.30
CA TRP A 86 -0.18 -5.93 0.43
C TRP A 86 0.03 -6.38 -1.01
N THR A 87 -0.77 -5.83 -1.93
CA THR A 87 -0.69 -6.07 -3.36
C THR A 87 -0.68 -4.75 -4.11
N LEU A 88 0.33 -4.54 -4.95
CA LEU A 88 0.47 -3.39 -5.83
C LEU A 88 0.16 -3.84 -7.26
N VAL A 89 -0.84 -3.25 -7.89
CA VAL A 89 -1.20 -3.46 -9.29
C VAL A 89 -0.93 -2.17 -10.05
N TYR A 90 -0.11 -2.23 -11.08
CA TYR A 90 0.35 -1.02 -11.78
C TYR A 90 0.52 -1.25 -13.27
N ASP A 91 0.55 -0.15 -14.01
CA ASP A 91 0.86 -0.13 -15.44
C ASP A 91 1.99 0.87 -15.67
N LYS A 92 3.18 0.42 -16.08
CA LYS A 92 4.33 1.32 -16.29
C LYS A 92 4.16 2.12 -17.58
N LYS A 93 4.62 3.38 -17.58
CA LYS A 93 4.67 4.19 -18.81
C LYS A 93 5.70 3.68 -19.82
N THR A 94 6.86 3.23 -19.33
CA THR A 94 7.93 2.68 -20.16
C THR A 94 8.57 1.46 -19.50
N LYS A 95 9.39 0.69 -20.24
CA LYS A 95 10.06 -0.52 -19.74
C LYS A 95 11.15 -0.20 -18.72
N ASP A 96 11.70 1.01 -18.77
CA ASP A 96 12.82 1.45 -17.93
C ASP A 96 12.37 1.85 -16.52
N ILE A 97 11.05 2.00 -16.29
CA ILE A 97 10.50 2.29 -14.98
C ILE A 97 10.74 1.08 -14.05
N PRO A 98 11.35 1.31 -12.87
CA PRO A 98 11.64 0.23 -11.94
C PRO A 98 10.36 -0.40 -11.37
N GLU A 99 10.49 -1.61 -10.85
CA GLU A 99 9.44 -2.22 -10.05
C GLU A 99 9.27 -1.46 -8.71
N PRO A 100 8.05 -1.27 -8.21
CA PRO A 100 7.80 -0.54 -6.96
C PRO A 100 8.11 -1.38 -5.71
N ILE A 101 9.26 -2.05 -5.68
CA ILE A 101 9.69 -2.93 -4.58
C ILE A 101 9.92 -2.12 -3.30
N ALA A 102 10.51 -0.93 -3.41
CA ALA A 102 10.73 -0.05 -2.27
C ALA A 102 9.41 0.39 -1.62
N LEU A 103 8.38 0.67 -2.43
CA LEU A 103 7.04 1.00 -1.94
C LEU A 103 6.39 -0.19 -1.22
N LEU A 104 6.57 -1.41 -1.75
CA LEU A 104 6.06 -2.61 -1.08
C LEU A 104 6.75 -2.84 0.27
N GLY A 105 8.08 -2.67 0.34
CA GLY A 105 8.83 -2.79 1.60
C GLY A 105 8.34 -1.79 2.65
N CYS A 106 8.19 -0.53 2.25
CA CYS A 106 7.61 0.53 3.08
C CYS A 106 6.24 0.15 3.66
N ALA A 107 5.34 -0.40 2.84
CA ALA A 107 4.02 -0.82 3.31
C ALA A 107 4.08 -1.94 4.37
N LEU A 108 5.01 -2.88 4.22
CA LEU A 108 5.24 -3.92 5.22
C LEU A 108 5.82 -3.36 6.52
N ASP A 109 6.77 -2.44 6.43
CA ASP A 109 7.39 -1.80 7.59
C ASP A 109 6.37 -0.97 8.38
N MET A 110 5.52 -0.18 7.69
CA MET A 110 4.41 0.53 8.32
C MET A 110 3.45 -0.42 9.05
N THR A 111 3.16 -1.58 8.47
CA THR A 111 2.26 -2.55 9.10
C THR A 111 2.83 -3.08 10.42
N LYS A 112 4.14 -3.36 10.45
CA LYS A 112 4.83 -3.79 11.67
C LYS A 112 4.93 -2.69 12.72
N ASP A 113 5.14 -1.45 12.30
CA ASP A 113 5.19 -0.31 13.21
C ASP A 113 3.83 -0.12 13.90
N ILE A 114 2.73 -0.18 13.13
CA ILE A 114 1.36 -0.12 13.66
C ILE A 114 1.13 -1.26 14.67
N GLU A 115 1.47 -2.50 14.32
CA GLU A 115 1.38 -3.64 15.24
C GLU A 115 2.17 -3.41 16.53
N GLY A 116 3.42 -2.97 16.43
CA GLY A 116 4.28 -2.70 17.57
C GLY A 116 3.78 -1.57 18.46
N HIS A 117 3.05 -0.60 17.92
CA HIS A 117 2.36 0.44 18.69
C HIS A 117 1.13 -0.09 19.42
N LEU A 118 0.40 -1.04 18.82
CA LEU A 118 -0.81 -1.63 19.38
C LEU A 118 -0.52 -2.64 20.48
N LEU A 119 0.55 -3.44 20.34
CA LEU A 119 0.98 -4.41 21.34
C LEU A 119 1.60 -3.77 22.60
N LYS A 120 1.99 -2.50 22.53
CA LYS A 120 2.56 -1.74 23.66
C LYS A 120 1.50 -1.09 24.57
N LYS A 121 0.22 -1.35 24.34
CA LYS A 121 -0.91 -0.89 25.16
C LYS A 121 -1.48 -2.01 26.00
#